data_AF-A0A5B8UCG5-F1
#
_entry.id   AF-A0A5B8UCG5-F1
#
_cell.length_a   1.000
_cell.length_b   1.000
_cell.length_c   1.000
_cell.angle_alpha   90.00
_cell.angle_beta   90.00
_cell.angle_gamma   90.00
#
_symmetry.space_group_name_H-M   'P 1'
#
loop_
_entity.id
_entity.type
_entity.pdbx_description
1 polymer ?
#
loop_
_entity_poly.entity_id
_entity_poly.type
_entity_poly.pdbx_seq_one_letter_code
_entity_poly.pdbx_strand_id
1 'polypeptide(L)' 'MPLRATGFSVSGPSARAPIAIAALSLGAGAIGALAIGRLTVRHATIKRLVIDELEVRSLKVAELDVAREGPPVV' A
#
# COMPACT_ATOMS: atom_id res chain seq x y z
N MET A 1 28.40 -40.48 -11.37
CA MET A 1 29.79 -40.05 -11.58
C MET A 1 29.79 -38.55 -11.87
N PRO A 2 30.34 -37.68 -11.00
CA PRO A 2 30.38 -36.25 -11.27
C PRO A 2 31.51 -35.93 -12.25
N LEU A 3 31.20 -35.22 -13.34
CA LEU A 3 32.18 -34.69 -14.28
C LEU A 3 32.71 -33.37 -13.72
N ARG A 4 33.98 -33.38 -13.33
CA ARG A 4 34.68 -32.24 -12.72
C ARG A 4 35.32 -31.43 -13.85
N ALA A 5 34.65 -30.36 -14.29
CA ALA A 5 35.24 -29.34 -15.16
C ALA A 5 35.84 -28.24 -14.29
N THR A 6 37.16 -28.21 -14.21
CA THR A 6 37.95 -27.25 -13.45
C THR A 6 37.78 -25.86 -14.07
N GLY A 7 36.85 -25.04 -13.57
CA GLY A 7 36.72 -23.64 -13.99
C GLY A 7 35.37 -22.98 -13.78
N PHE A 8 34.27 -23.74 -13.69
CA PHE A 8 32.93 -23.17 -13.48
C PHE A 8 32.13 -24.05 -12.52
N SER A 9 32.00 -23.64 -11.26
CA SER A 9 31.04 -24.26 -10.35
C SER A 9 29.65 -23.73 -10.71
N VAL A 10 28.92 -24.44 -11.56
CA VAL A 10 27.49 -24.20 -11.75
C VAL A 10 26.78 -24.75 -10.51
N SER A 11 26.51 -23.88 -9.54
CA SER A 11 25.50 -24.18 -8.52
C SER A 11 24.14 -24.19 -9.23
N GLY A 12 23.56 -25.39 -9.42
CA GLY A 12 22.17 -25.52 -9.83
C GLY A 12 21.22 -24.86 -8.83
N PRO A 13 19.94 -24.64 -9.18
CA PRO A 13 18.98 -23.98 -8.30
C PRO A 13 18.91 -24.71 -6.95
N SER A 14 19.55 -24.12 -5.93
CA SER A 14 19.55 -24.70 -4.60
C SER A 14 18.14 -24.54 -4.02
N ALA A 15 17.65 -25.55 -3.31
CA ALA A 15 16.34 -25.53 -2.65
C ALA A 15 16.17 -24.37 -1.63
N ARG A 16 17.22 -23.59 -1.38
CA ARG A 16 17.21 -22.39 -0.54
C ARG A 16 16.64 -21.16 -1.24
N ALA A 17 16.69 -21.10 -2.57
CA ALA A 17 16.19 -19.94 -3.32
C ALA A 17 14.67 -19.71 -3.16
N PRO A 18 13.80 -20.74 -3.25
CA PRO A 18 12.37 -20.57 -3.01
C PRO A 18 12.04 -20.21 -1.55
N ILE A 19 12.79 -20.77 -0.59
CA ILE A 19 12.57 -20.56 0.86
C ILE A 19 12.87 -19.11 1.25
N ALA A 20 13.93 -18.52 0.69
CA ALA A 20 14.27 -17.12 0.95
C ALA A 20 13.18 -16.15 0.47
N ILE A 21 12.58 -16.40 -0.70
CA ILE A 21 11.50 -15.57 -1.25
C ILE A 21 10.24 -15.70 -0.38
N ALA A 22 9.90 -16.91 0.06
CA ALA A 22 8.76 -17.15 0.94
C ALA A 22 8.90 -16.43 2.29
N ALA A 23 10.10 -16.47 2.90
CA ALA A 23 10.36 -15.78 4.17
C ALA A 23 10.24 -14.25 4.06
N LEU A 24 10.75 -13.67 2.96
CA LEU A 24 10.66 -12.22 2.71
C LEU A 24 9.21 -11.74 2.54
N SER A 25 8.37 -12.52 1.83
CA SER A 25 6.95 -12.20 1.64
C SER A 25 6.17 -12.18 2.95
N LEU A 26 6.42 -13.15 3.83
CA LEU A 26 5.73 -13.25 5.11
C LEU A 26 6.12 -12.10 6.06
N GLY A 27 7.40 -11.73 6.08
CA GLY A 27 7.89 -10.60 6.88
C GLY A 27 7.37 -9.24 6.39
N ALA A 28 7.41 -8.99 5.08
CA ALA A 28 6.97 -7.72 4.49
C ALA A 28 5.46 -7.52 4.61
N GLY A 29 4.66 -8.56 4.37
CA GLY A 29 3.21 -8.51 4.51
C GLY A 29 2.77 -8.23 5.95
N ALA A 30 3.40 -8.88 6.94
CA ALA A 30 3.09 -8.67 8.35
C ALA A 30 3.43 -7.25 8.83
N ILE A 31 4.59 -6.71 8.44
CA ILE A 31 5.01 -5.34 8.81
C ILE A 31 4.12 -4.30 8.10
N GLY A 32 3.84 -4.50 6.82
CA GLY A 32 2.97 -3.60 6.06
C GLY A 32 1.55 -3.57 6.60
N ALA A 33 0.94 -4.74 6.88
CA ALA A 33 -0.39 -4.83 7.45
C ALA A 33 -0.45 -4.28 8.89
N LEU A 34 0.56 -4.53 9.71
CA LEU A 34 0.65 -3.95 11.06
C LEU A 34 0.85 -2.44 11.01
N ALA A 35 1.66 -1.93 10.07
CA ALA A 35 1.87 -0.51 9.89
C ALA A 35 0.59 0.19 9.43
N ILE A 36 -0.10 -0.34 8.41
CA ILE A 36 -1.35 0.22 7.88
C ILE A 36 -2.48 0.09 8.91
N GLY A 37 -2.64 -1.09 9.54
CA GLY A 37 -3.65 -1.33 10.56
C GLY A 37 -3.46 -0.49 11.83
N ARG A 38 -2.24 -0.01 12.09
CA ARG A 38 -1.91 0.93 13.17
C ARG A 38 -1.74 2.38 12.71
N LEU A 39 -1.85 2.66 11.40
CA LEU A 39 -1.70 3.99 10.85
C LEU A 39 -2.98 4.78 11.11
N THR A 40 -3.10 5.33 12.31
CA THR A 40 -4.04 6.42 12.54
C THR A 40 -3.50 7.64 11.82
N VAL A 41 -4.18 8.07 10.75
CA VAL A 41 -3.84 9.31 10.05
C VAL A 41 -4.15 10.47 10.99
N ARG A 42 -3.18 10.84 11.82
CA ARG A 42 -3.35 11.88 12.85
C ARG A 42 -3.56 13.26 12.22
N HIS A 43 -2.80 13.55 11.16
CA HIS A 43 -2.91 14.76 10.35
C HIS A 43 -2.52 14.40 8.92
N ALA A 44 -3.38 14.71 7.95
CA ALA A 44 -3.07 14.60 6.53
C ALA A 44 -3.44 15.90 5.83
N THR A 45 -2.60 16.32 4.89
CA THR A 45 -2.88 17.44 3.99
C THR A 45 -3.19 16.87 2.62
N ILE A 46 -4.42 17.05 2.16
CA ILE A 46 -4.89 16.50 0.89
C ILE A 46 -5.08 17.66 -0.09
N LYS A 47 -4.37 17.64 -1.21
CA LYS A 47 -4.46 18.72 -2.24
C LYS A 47 -5.76 18.67 -3.04
N ARG A 48 -6.27 17.47 -3.30
CA ARG A 48 -7.52 17.23 -4.02
C ARG A 48 -8.10 15.91 -3.54
N LEU A 49 -9.36 15.95 -3.15
CA LEU A 49 -10.14 14.81 -2.70
C LEU A 49 -11.48 14.88 -3.43
N VAL A 50 -11.82 13.80 -4.15
CA VAL A 50 -13.13 13.63 -4.78
C VAL A 50 -13.78 12.48 -4.06
N ILE A 51 -14.96 12.72 -3.50
CA ILE A 51 -15.74 11.75 -2.75
C ILE A 51 -17.17 11.90 -3.25
N ASP A 52 -17.78 10.78 -3.62
CA ASP A 52 -19.20 10.76 -4.03
C ASP A 52 -20.11 11.01 -2.82
N GLU A 53 -19.84 10.34 -1.69
CA GLU A 53 -20.59 10.49 -0.44
C GLU A 53 -19.66 10.46 0.79
N LEU A 54 -19.83 11.44 1.68
CA LEU A 54 -19.03 11.59 2.91
C LEU A 54 -19.97 11.66 4.13
N GLU A 55 -19.95 10.61 4.96
CA GLU A 55 -20.61 10.62 6.27
C GLU A 55 -19.61 11.01 7.36
N VAL A 56 -19.91 12.10 8.07
CA VAL A 56 -19.09 12.59 9.18
C VAL A 56 -19.97 12.94 10.37
N ARG A 57 -19.56 12.51 11.57
CA ARG A 57 -20.26 12.85 12.82
C ARG A 57 -20.19 14.35 13.13
N SER A 58 -19.04 14.97 12.89
CA SER A 58 -18.83 16.40 13.14
C SER A 58 -17.76 16.94 12.19
N LEU A 59 -18.12 17.97 11.42
CA LEU A 59 -17.25 18.65 10.48
C LEU A 59 -16.91 20.05 11.00
N LYS A 60 -15.63 20.32 11.24
CA LYS A 60 -15.13 21.66 11.58
C LYS A 60 -14.32 22.19 10.41
N VAL A 61 -14.84 23.23 9.76
CA VAL A 61 -14.21 23.91 8.62
C VAL A 61 -14.00 25.38 8.96
N ALA A 62 -12.94 25.98 8.43
CA ALA A 62 -12.69 27.41 8.56
C ALA A 62 -13.49 28.21 7.51
N GLU A 63 -13.55 27.70 6.28
CA GLU A 63 -14.27 28.29 5.16
C GLU A 63 -14.89 27.16 4.32
N LEU A 64 -16.11 27.37 3.82
CA LEU A 64 -16.87 26.41 3.03
C LEU A 64 -17.43 27.11 1.79
N ASP A 65 -16.98 26.69 0.61
CA ASP A 65 -17.55 27.09 -0.68
C ASP A 65 -18.47 25.98 -1.18
N VAL A 66 -19.71 26.34 -1.55
CA VAL A 66 -20.73 25.41 -2.04
C VAL A 66 -21.13 25.85 -3.45
N ALA A 67 -20.62 25.13 -4.43
CA ALA A 67 -21.12 25.24 -5.80
C ALA A 67 -22.52 24.63 -5.88
N ARG A 68 -23.53 25.44 -6.22
CA ARG A 68 -24.86 24.93 -6.55
C ARG A 68 -24.88 24.53 -8.02
N GLU A 69 -24.95 23.24 -8.27
CA GLU A 69 -25.31 22.71 -9.59
C GLU A 69 -26.78 22.26 -9.51
N GLY A 70 -27.68 23.22 -9.67
CA GLY A 70 -29.13 22.98 -9.73
C GLY A 70 -29.71 23.65 -10.97
N PRO A 71 -30.74 23.08 -11.61
CA PRO A 71 -31.39 23.72 -12.75
C PRO A 71 -31.94 25.10 -12.32
N PRO A 72 -31.91 26.10 -13.21
CA PRO A 72 -32.46 27.42 -12.91
C PRO A 72 -33.93 27.26 -12.52
N VAL A 73 -34.27 27.76 -11.32
CA VAL A 73 -35.65 27.83 -10.86
C VAL A 73 -36.28 29.00 -11.61
N VAL A 74 -37.17 28.69 -12.56
CA VAL A 74 -37.94 29.66 -13.36
C VAL A 74 -39.15 30.14 -12.58
#